data_AF-A0A1G4QJG4-F1
#
_entry.id   AF-A0A1G4QJG4-F1
#
_cell.length_a   1.000
_cell.length_b   1.000
_cell.length_c   1.000
_cell.angle_alpha   90.00
_cell.angle_beta   90.00
_cell.angle_gamma   90.00
#
_symmetry.space_group_name_H-M   'P 1'
#
loop_
_entity.id
_entity.type
_entity.pdbx_description
1 polymer ?
#
loop_
_entity_poly.entity_id
_entity_poly.type
_entity_poly.pdbx_seq_one_letter_code
_entity_poly.pdbx_strand_id
1 'polypeptide(L)'
;MGLTETSKYMSLILRHKPEAIGISLDEHGWARVDELIVGIAKTHEFNMDILEEIVRTDNKQRYSFNEDKTLIRANQGHSIPVDVELKKMPPPKYLYHGTGEKFRESIDEQGLISQSRLYVHLSADIETAIKVGSRHGKPIVYRVWSGRMQKDGYEFYKSVNGVWLTKEVPTKYIKREIFDDKELKLIVNEITDILRKIDLDDESLEDTSRADVIFELSKKYSWESLQQGLFNILLDDNRTEDDYYQMALVFWCALLENETRKKDGQIKLKFKKKTIIALLCYRLRESEQAENLIWGITCDLYHLDYCNSEYEPMKDEKIISKLEQYGITLK
;
A
#
# COMPACT_ATOMS: atom_id res chain seq x y z
N MET A 1 -32.08 12.01 1.77
CA MET A 1 -30.85 11.21 1.64
C MET A 1 -29.71 11.98 2.28
N GLY A 2 -28.78 11.29 2.94
CA GLY A 2 -27.54 11.95 3.39
C GLY A 2 -26.64 12.30 2.21
N LEU A 3 -25.72 13.27 2.38
CA LEU A 3 -24.77 13.69 1.33
C LEU A 3 -24.01 12.51 0.69
N THR A 4 -23.67 11.50 1.49
CA THR A 4 -22.99 10.27 1.03
C THR A 4 -23.84 9.44 0.06
N GLU A 5 -25.15 9.35 0.30
CA GLU A 5 -26.08 8.61 -0.57
C GLU A 5 -26.32 9.36 -1.86
N THR A 6 -26.52 10.68 -1.77
CA THR A 6 -26.65 11.57 -2.93
C THR A 6 -25.39 11.52 -3.81
N SER A 7 -24.19 11.54 -3.22
CA SER A 7 -22.93 11.37 -3.96
C SER A 7 -22.82 10.01 -4.64
N LYS A 8 -23.29 8.92 -4.02
CA LYS A 8 -23.34 7.60 -4.68
C LYS A 8 -24.31 7.61 -5.87
N TYR A 9 -25.46 8.26 -5.72
CA TYR A 9 -26.44 8.39 -6.80
C TYR A 9 -25.88 9.24 -7.95
N MET A 10 -25.25 10.37 -7.66
CA MET A 10 -24.52 11.16 -8.67
C MET A 10 -23.46 10.34 -9.40
N SER A 11 -22.67 9.53 -8.69
CA SER A 11 -21.70 8.63 -9.33
C SER A 11 -22.39 7.61 -10.26
N LEU A 12 -23.60 7.12 -9.93
CA LEU A 12 -24.37 6.25 -10.82
C LEU A 12 -24.76 6.99 -12.10
N ILE A 13 -25.31 8.20 -11.98
CA ILE A 13 -25.75 9.03 -13.10
C ILE A 13 -24.56 9.39 -14.00
N LEU A 14 -23.53 10.01 -13.44
CA LEU A 14 -22.40 10.57 -14.20
C LEU A 14 -21.43 9.51 -14.76
N ARG A 15 -21.55 8.24 -14.39
CA ARG A 15 -20.63 7.18 -14.84
C ARG A 15 -21.29 6.05 -15.60
N HIS A 16 -22.58 5.81 -15.36
CA HIS A 16 -23.21 4.57 -15.75
C HIS A 16 -24.58 4.75 -16.41
N LYS A 17 -25.43 5.63 -15.86
CA LYS A 17 -26.84 5.72 -16.24
C LYS A 17 -27.37 7.17 -16.25
N PRO A 18 -26.86 8.06 -17.12
CA PRO A 18 -27.36 9.43 -17.23
C PRO A 18 -28.86 9.48 -17.61
N GLU A 19 -29.34 8.50 -18.37
CA GLU A 19 -30.73 8.36 -18.79
C GLU A 19 -31.71 8.15 -17.62
N ALA A 20 -31.22 7.68 -16.46
CA ALA A 20 -32.06 7.43 -15.28
C ALA A 20 -32.72 8.71 -14.73
N ILE A 21 -32.18 9.88 -15.04
CA ILE A 21 -32.80 11.18 -14.73
C ILE A 21 -33.19 11.97 -16.00
N GLY A 22 -33.01 11.36 -17.18
CA GLY A 22 -33.32 11.94 -18.47
C GLY A 22 -32.29 12.92 -19.01
N ILE A 23 -31.01 12.79 -18.62
CA ILE A 23 -29.92 13.61 -19.15
C ILE A 23 -29.02 12.79 -20.08
N SER A 24 -28.13 13.49 -20.80
CA SER A 24 -27.04 12.88 -21.58
C SER A 24 -25.70 13.48 -21.15
N LEU A 25 -24.62 12.74 -21.37
CA LEU A 25 -23.26 13.27 -21.24
C LEU A 25 -22.71 13.52 -22.64
N ASP A 26 -21.89 14.55 -22.79
CA ASP A 26 -21.12 14.75 -24.02
C ASP A 26 -20.00 13.71 -24.18
N GLU A 27 -19.25 13.80 -25.28
CA GLU A 27 -18.15 12.89 -25.59
C GLU A 27 -17.03 12.90 -24.53
N HIS A 28 -16.95 13.95 -23.70
CA HIS A 28 -15.98 14.13 -22.63
C HIS A 28 -16.55 13.88 -21.23
N GLY A 29 -17.78 13.38 -21.13
CA GLY A 29 -18.46 13.03 -19.89
C GLY A 29 -19.10 14.22 -19.15
N TRP A 30 -19.18 15.40 -19.76
CA TRP A 30 -19.82 16.56 -19.16
C TRP A 30 -21.34 16.46 -19.22
N ALA A 31 -21.97 16.68 -18.06
CA ALA A 31 -23.39 16.95 -17.90
C ALA A 31 -23.61 18.44 -17.68
N ARG A 32 -24.73 18.98 -18.16
CA ARG A 32 -25.18 20.31 -17.73
C ARG A 32 -25.64 20.27 -16.27
N VAL A 33 -25.20 21.25 -15.48
CA VAL A 33 -25.50 21.31 -14.05
C VAL A 33 -26.98 21.58 -13.78
N ASP A 34 -27.62 22.43 -14.58
CA ASP A 34 -29.06 22.70 -14.51
C ASP A 34 -29.89 21.42 -14.74
N GLU A 35 -29.56 20.66 -15.78
CA GLU A 35 -30.23 19.39 -16.10
C GLU A 35 -29.99 18.33 -15.03
N LEU A 36 -28.76 18.21 -14.51
CA LEU A 36 -28.44 17.29 -13.42
C LEU A 36 -29.26 17.62 -12.17
N ILE A 37 -29.32 18.91 -11.80
CA ILE A 37 -30.06 19.36 -10.63
C ILE A 37 -31.55 19.05 -10.80
N VAL A 38 -32.15 19.50 -11.91
CA VAL A 38 -33.56 19.25 -12.21
C VAL A 38 -33.87 17.75 -12.28
N GLY A 39 -32.97 16.96 -12.86
CA GLY A 39 -33.14 15.52 -13.01
C GLY A 39 -33.15 14.77 -11.68
N ILE A 40 -32.18 15.05 -10.78
CA ILE A 40 -32.12 14.43 -9.45
C ILE A 40 -33.27 14.96 -8.57
N ALA A 41 -33.59 16.26 -8.67
CA ALA A 41 -34.64 16.93 -7.91
C ALA A 41 -36.05 16.32 -8.08
N LYS A 42 -36.28 15.60 -9.19
CA LYS A 42 -37.54 14.85 -9.41
C LYS A 42 -37.83 13.80 -8.34
N THR A 43 -36.80 13.27 -7.70
CA THR A 43 -36.92 12.14 -6.77
C THR A 43 -36.29 12.40 -5.40
N HIS A 44 -35.41 13.39 -5.28
CA HIS A 44 -34.66 13.68 -4.06
C HIS A 44 -34.49 15.19 -3.88
N GLU A 45 -34.35 15.67 -2.65
CA GLU A 45 -33.93 17.06 -2.42
C GLU A 45 -32.52 17.27 -2.95
N PHE A 46 -32.38 18.14 -3.95
CA PHE A 46 -31.11 18.41 -4.61
C PHE A 46 -31.11 19.78 -5.27
N ASN A 47 -30.08 20.58 -5.00
CA ASN A 47 -29.91 21.94 -5.50
C ASN A 47 -28.41 22.25 -5.68
N MET A 48 -28.08 23.46 -6.12
CA MET A 48 -26.70 23.88 -6.35
C MET A 48 -25.84 23.80 -5.08
N ASP A 49 -26.36 24.23 -3.93
CA ASP A 49 -25.62 24.23 -2.67
C ASP A 49 -25.24 22.80 -2.25
N ILE A 50 -26.18 21.86 -2.37
CA ILE A 50 -25.93 20.43 -2.11
C ILE A 50 -24.90 19.86 -3.10
N LEU A 51 -25.01 20.22 -4.38
CA LEU A 51 -24.08 19.76 -5.40
C LEU A 51 -22.66 20.27 -5.12
N GLU A 52 -22.51 21.56 -4.84
CA GLU A 52 -21.22 22.15 -4.50
C GLU A 52 -20.63 21.54 -3.22
N GLU A 53 -21.46 21.29 -2.21
CA GLU A 53 -21.03 20.65 -0.96
C GLU A 53 -20.53 19.22 -1.21
N ILE A 54 -21.21 18.45 -2.06
CA ILE A 54 -20.75 17.10 -2.44
C ILE A 54 -19.40 17.16 -3.15
N VAL A 55 -19.22 18.10 -4.09
CA VAL A 55 -17.95 18.24 -4.83
C VAL A 55 -16.83 18.69 -3.88
N ARG A 56 -17.11 19.66 -3.01
CA ARG A 56 -16.15 20.24 -2.05
C ARG A 56 -15.70 19.24 -1.00
N THR A 57 -16.61 18.41 -0.48
CA THR A 57 -16.32 17.41 0.57
C THR A 57 -15.87 16.06 0.03
N ASP A 58 -15.75 15.92 -1.31
CA ASP A 58 -15.26 14.69 -1.90
C ASP A 58 -13.73 14.56 -1.78
N ASN A 59 -13.30 13.91 -0.69
CA ASN A 59 -11.91 13.55 -0.45
C ASN A 59 -11.24 12.75 -1.59
N LYS A 60 -12.01 12.14 -2.49
CA LYS A 60 -11.49 11.41 -3.65
C LYS A 60 -11.50 12.22 -4.94
N GLN A 61 -12.01 13.45 -4.92
CA GLN A 61 -12.10 14.34 -6.09
C GLN A 61 -12.68 13.61 -7.31
N ARG A 62 -13.83 12.95 -7.15
CA ARG A 62 -14.50 12.18 -8.21
C ARG A 62 -15.12 13.06 -9.26
N TYR A 63 -15.41 14.31 -8.94
CA TYR A 63 -16.13 15.24 -9.79
C TYR A 63 -15.30 16.49 -10.05
N SER A 64 -15.54 17.11 -11.20
CA SER A 64 -14.98 18.41 -11.54
C SER A 64 -16.05 19.24 -12.22
N PHE A 65 -16.10 20.52 -11.85
CA PHE A 65 -16.82 21.54 -12.59
C PHE A 65 -15.92 22.09 -13.70
N ASN A 66 -16.54 22.63 -14.76
CA ASN A 66 -15.87 23.58 -15.64
C ASN A 66 -15.73 24.96 -14.96
N GLU A 67 -15.04 25.91 -15.60
CA GLU A 67 -14.65 27.18 -14.97
C GLU A 67 -15.83 28.01 -14.42
N ASP A 68 -16.96 28.03 -15.12
CA ASP A 68 -18.17 28.79 -14.75
C ASP A 68 -19.22 27.94 -14.01
N LYS A 69 -18.88 26.69 -13.66
CA LYS A 69 -19.77 25.71 -13.01
C LYS A 69 -21.08 25.43 -13.75
N THR A 70 -21.14 25.64 -15.06
CA THR A 70 -22.31 25.28 -15.88
C THR A 70 -22.30 23.80 -16.27
N LEU A 71 -21.14 23.14 -16.23
CA LEU A 71 -20.93 21.74 -16.54
C LEU A 71 -20.26 21.00 -15.37
N ILE A 72 -20.60 19.73 -15.22
CA ILE A 72 -19.96 18.82 -14.26
C ILE A 72 -19.71 17.45 -14.89
N ARG A 73 -18.57 16.83 -14.60
CA ARG A 73 -18.25 15.46 -15.01
C ARG A 73 -17.69 14.64 -13.86
N ALA A 74 -17.73 13.31 -14.01
CA ALA A 74 -16.89 12.44 -13.19
C ALA A 74 -15.48 12.34 -13.80
N ASN A 75 -14.46 12.21 -12.97
CA ASN A 75 -13.05 12.21 -13.41
C ASN A 75 -12.57 10.84 -13.91
N GLN A 76 -13.31 9.77 -13.62
CA GLN A 76 -12.95 8.37 -13.86
C GLN A 76 -14.10 7.42 -13.51
N GLY A 77 -13.98 6.14 -13.91
CA GLY A 77 -14.87 5.07 -13.49
C GLY A 77 -16.11 4.86 -14.37
N HIS A 78 -16.15 5.44 -15.57
CA HIS A 78 -17.23 5.29 -16.53
C HIS A 78 -17.36 3.84 -17.05
N SER A 79 -18.61 3.42 -17.26
CA SER A 79 -18.96 2.23 -18.05
C SER A 79 -19.54 2.59 -19.43
N ILE A 80 -19.83 3.87 -19.65
CA ILE A 80 -20.29 4.42 -20.93
C ILE A 80 -19.11 5.03 -21.70
N PRO A 81 -19.11 5.03 -23.04
CA PRO A 81 -17.99 5.51 -23.85
C PRO A 81 -17.88 7.04 -23.77
N VAL A 82 -16.97 7.51 -22.92
CA VAL A 82 -16.58 8.92 -22.80
C VAL A 82 -15.06 9.04 -22.78
N ASP A 83 -14.52 10.09 -23.38
CA ASP A 83 -13.11 10.47 -23.33
C ASP A 83 -12.91 11.61 -22.32
N VAL A 84 -12.65 11.26 -21.07
CA VAL A 84 -12.31 12.24 -20.02
C VAL A 84 -10.88 12.78 -20.12
N GLU A 85 -10.31 12.80 -21.33
CA GLU A 85 -9.01 13.38 -21.68
C GLU A 85 -7.89 12.86 -20.79
N LEU A 86 -7.89 11.54 -20.60
CA LEU A 86 -6.94 10.88 -19.71
C LEU A 86 -5.51 11.12 -20.19
N LYS A 87 -4.69 11.79 -19.36
CA LYS A 87 -3.31 12.09 -19.72
C LYS A 87 -2.49 10.81 -19.74
N LYS A 88 -1.99 10.43 -20.92
CA LYS A 88 -1.02 9.35 -21.08
C LYS A 88 0.26 9.71 -20.32
N MET A 89 0.69 8.84 -19.40
CA MET A 89 1.83 9.09 -18.53
C MET A 89 2.65 7.81 -18.28
N PRO A 90 3.99 7.91 -18.17
CA PRO A 90 4.81 6.79 -17.74
C PRO A 90 4.43 6.39 -16.30
N PRO A 91 4.08 5.12 -16.03
CA PRO A 91 3.75 4.69 -14.69
C PRO A 91 5.01 4.53 -13.82
N PRO A 92 4.87 4.50 -12.49
CA PRO A 92 5.94 4.04 -11.61
C PRO A 92 6.31 2.59 -11.89
N LYS A 93 7.41 2.12 -11.28
CA LYS A 93 7.88 0.73 -11.41
C LYS A 93 6.77 -0.27 -11.04
N TYR A 94 6.00 0.06 -10.01
CA TYR A 94 4.91 -0.76 -9.50
C TYR A 94 3.66 0.07 -9.26
N LEU A 95 2.52 -0.53 -9.56
CA LEU A 95 1.19 -0.10 -9.15
C LEU A 95 0.48 -1.27 -8.48
N TYR A 96 -0.67 -1.03 -7.86
CA TYR A 96 -1.38 -2.05 -7.08
C TYR A 96 -2.85 -2.11 -7.44
N HIS A 97 -3.41 -3.32 -7.44
CA HIS A 97 -4.84 -3.54 -7.62
C HIS A 97 -5.38 -4.28 -6.40
N GLY A 98 -6.35 -3.68 -5.73
CA GLY A 98 -7.07 -4.33 -4.63
C GLY A 98 -8.39 -4.90 -5.10
N THR A 99 -8.66 -6.14 -4.72
CA THR A 99 -9.89 -6.86 -5.04
C THR A 99 -10.32 -7.74 -3.86
N GLY A 100 -11.45 -8.44 -3.97
CA GLY A 100 -11.89 -9.43 -2.99
C GLY A 100 -11.35 -10.83 -3.32
N GLU A 101 -11.06 -11.64 -2.30
CA GLU A 101 -10.52 -13.01 -2.41
C GLU A 101 -11.32 -13.92 -3.37
N LYS A 102 -12.65 -13.73 -3.43
CA LYS A 102 -13.53 -14.46 -4.35
C LYS A 102 -13.22 -14.27 -5.85
N PHE A 103 -12.47 -13.23 -6.22
CA PHE A 103 -12.07 -12.96 -7.60
C PHE A 103 -10.67 -13.48 -7.94
N ARG A 104 -9.96 -14.07 -6.97
CA ARG A 104 -8.58 -14.55 -7.10
C ARG A 104 -8.38 -15.47 -8.29
N GLU A 105 -9.16 -16.54 -8.38
CA GLU A 105 -8.95 -17.59 -9.39
C GLU A 105 -9.08 -17.04 -10.80
N SER A 106 -10.13 -16.26 -11.04
CA SER A 106 -10.34 -15.60 -12.33
C SER A 106 -9.19 -14.64 -12.68
N ILE A 107 -8.65 -13.88 -11.72
CA ILE A 107 -7.53 -12.95 -11.95
C ILE A 107 -6.22 -13.70 -12.16
N ASP A 108 -5.97 -14.78 -11.42
CA ASP A 108 -4.77 -15.61 -11.55
C ASP A 108 -4.74 -16.29 -12.94
N GLU A 109 -5.90 -16.61 -13.51
CA GLU A 109 -6.03 -17.19 -14.86
C GLU A 109 -5.94 -16.17 -16.00
N GLN A 110 -6.69 -15.06 -15.92
CA GLN A 110 -6.86 -14.14 -17.07
C GLN A 110 -6.12 -12.81 -16.92
N GLY A 111 -5.62 -12.49 -15.73
CA GLY A 111 -5.08 -11.17 -15.40
C GLY A 111 -6.18 -10.19 -14.96
N LEU A 112 -5.85 -8.90 -14.92
CA LEU A 112 -6.81 -7.85 -14.63
C LEU A 112 -7.43 -7.32 -15.93
N ILE A 113 -8.75 -7.38 -16.02
CA ILE A 113 -9.53 -6.77 -17.08
C ILE A 113 -10.41 -5.65 -16.52
N SER A 114 -10.85 -4.73 -17.38
CA SER A 114 -11.63 -3.57 -16.95
C SER A 114 -13.05 -3.90 -16.49
N GLN A 115 -13.51 -5.14 -16.72
CA GLN A 115 -14.87 -5.61 -16.41
C GLN A 115 -15.91 -4.69 -17.06
N SER A 116 -16.89 -4.20 -16.29
CA SER A 116 -17.90 -3.27 -16.78
C SER A 116 -17.39 -1.82 -16.98
N ARG A 117 -16.13 -1.52 -16.66
CA ARG A 117 -15.55 -0.17 -16.83
C ARG A 117 -14.70 -0.10 -18.10
N LEU A 118 -14.37 1.12 -18.53
CA LEU A 118 -13.49 1.35 -19.69
C LEU A 118 -12.01 1.00 -19.45
N TYR A 119 -11.56 0.99 -18.18
CA TYR A 119 -10.16 0.79 -17.79
C TYR A 119 -10.02 0.02 -16.47
N VAL A 120 -8.95 -0.75 -16.34
CA VAL A 120 -8.46 -1.27 -15.06
C VAL A 120 -7.98 -0.08 -14.22
N HIS A 121 -8.44 -0.03 -12.97
CA HIS A 121 -8.04 1.00 -12.01
C HIS A 121 -6.94 0.46 -11.11
N LEU A 122 -5.87 1.24 -10.96
CA LEU A 122 -4.68 0.91 -10.20
C LEU A 122 -4.38 2.02 -9.17
N SER A 123 -3.87 1.60 -8.02
CA SER A 123 -3.46 2.45 -6.90
C SER A 123 -1.95 2.64 -6.92
N ALA A 124 -1.47 3.80 -6.47
CA ALA A 124 -0.05 4.10 -6.36
C ALA A 124 0.62 3.37 -5.18
N ASP A 125 -0.17 3.03 -4.16
CA ASP A 125 0.26 2.42 -2.91
C ASP A 125 -0.65 1.24 -2.50
N ILE A 126 -0.12 0.40 -1.61
CA ILE A 126 -0.77 -0.83 -1.13
C ILE A 126 -1.96 -0.50 -0.22
N GLU A 127 -1.86 0.52 0.63
CA GLU A 127 -2.93 0.87 1.58
C GLU A 127 -4.22 1.27 0.86
N THR A 128 -4.10 2.07 -0.19
CA THR A 128 -5.21 2.45 -1.06
C THR A 128 -5.77 1.22 -1.77
N ALA A 129 -4.93 0.30 -2.25
CA ALA A 129 -5.38 -0.95 -2.84
C ALA A 129 -6.17 -1.79 -1.82
N ILE A 130 -5.68 -1.97 -0.59
CA ILE A 130 -6.41 -2.67 0.48
C ILE A 130 -7.79 -2.02 0.70
N LYS A 131 -7.84 -0.70 0.89
CA LYS A 131 -9.11 0.06 1.08
C LYS A 131 -10.09 -0.11 -0.09
N VAL A 132 -9.60 -0.28 -1.32
CA VAL A 132 -10.42 -0.57 -2.50
C VAL A 132 -10.90 -2.03 -2.48
N GLY A 133 -10.01 -2.98 -2.21
CA GLY A 133 -10.30 -4.41 -2.16
C GLY A 133 -11.31 -4.78 -1.08
N SER A 134 -11.24 -4.14 0.10
CA SER A 134 -12.14 -4.42 1.23
C SER A 134 -13.62 -4.15 0.92
N ARG A 135 -13.93 -3.38 -0.13
CA ARG A 135 -15.32 -3.17 -0.60
C ARG A 135 -15.92 -4.41 -1.24
N HIS A 136 -15.10 -5.39 -1.57
CA HIS A 136 -15.47 -6.59 -2.31
C HIS A 136 -15.39 -7.87 -1.46
N GLY A 137 -15.15 -7.74 -0.15
CA GLY A 137 -14.98 -8.85 0.80
C GLY A 137 -13.60 -8.81 1.46
N LYS A 138 -13.06 -9.98 1.83
CA LYS A 138 -11.68 -10.11 2.33
C LYS A 138 -10.71 -9.61 1.24
N PRO A 139 -9.92 -8.56 1.51
CA PRO A 139 -9.09 -7.93 0.48
C PRO A 139 -7.91 -8.82 0.10
N ILE A 140 -7.60 -8.86 -1.19
CA ILE A 140 -6.32 -9.32 -1.73
C ILE A 140 -5.74 -8.21 -2.61
N VAL A 141 -4.42 -8.11 -2.65
CA VAL A 141 -3.72 -7.09 -3.45
C VAL A 141 -2.85 -7.79 -4.49
N TYR A 142 -2.89 -7.30 -5.72
CA TYR A 142 -1.96 -7.65 -6.77
C TYR A 142 -1.00 -6.48 -7.01
N ARG A 143 0.30 -6.75 -6.96
CA ARG A 143 1.33 -5.86 -7.50
C ARG A 143 1.39 -6.02 -9.00
N VAL A 144 1.38 -4.89 -9.69
CA VAL A 144 1.48 -4.78 -11.14
C VAL A 144 2.87 -4.27 -11.49
N TRP A 145 3.61 -4.98 -12.35
CA TRP A 145 4.89 -4.52 -12.90
C TRP A 145 4.68 -3.47 -14.01
N SER A 146 4.03 -2.36 -13.68
CA SER A 146 3.60 -1.31 -14.61
C SER A 146 4.75 -0.69 -15.40
N GLY A 147 5.92 -0.50 -14.78
CA GLY A 147 7.10 0.01 -15.49
C GLY A 147 7.65 -0.96 -16.54
N ARG A 148 7.44 -2.27 -16.37
CA ARG A 148 7.79 -3.28 -17.38
C ARG A 148 6.75 -3.31 -18.49
N MET A 149 5.46 -3.29 -18.12
CA MET A 149 4.36 -3.22 -19.09
C MET A 149 4.50 -2.04 -20.04
N GLN A 150 4.86 -0.86 -19.51
CA GLN A 150 5.07 0.31 -20.34
C GLN A 150 6.18 0.09 -21.39
N LYS A 151 7.31 -0.53 -20.99
CA LYS A 151 8.40 -0.87 -21.92
C LYS A 151 7.98 -1.90 -22.97
N ASP A 152 7.04 -2.76 -22.61
CA ASP A 152 6.47 -3.78 -23.48
C ASP A 152 5.28 -3.25 -24.33
N GLY A 153 5.03 -1.93 -24.33
CA GLY A 153 4.08 -1.25 -25.23
C GLY A 153 2.71 -0.94 -24.64
N TYR A 154 2.44 -1.29 -23.37
CA TYR A 154 1.15 -1.01 -22.73
C TYR A 154 1.03 0.47 -22.36
N GLU A 155 -0.14 1.04 -22.64
CA GLU A 155 -0.42 2.43 -22.30
C GLU A 155 -0.96 2.57 -20.87
N PHE A 156 -0.51 3.63 -20.21
CA PHE A 156 -0.99 4.03 -18.89
C PHE A 156 -1.44 5.47 -18.95
N TYR A 157 -2.50 5.74 -18.21
CA TYR A 157 -3.04 7.07 -18.05
C TYR A 157 -3.21 7.41 -16.58
N LYS A 158 -3.22 8.70 -16.28
CA LYS A 158 -3.48 9.21 -14.94
C LYS A 158 -4.67 10.15 -14.99
N SER A 159 -5.70 9.86 -14.20
CA SER A 159 -6.84 10.77 -14.07
C SER A 159 -6.42 12.05 -13.34
N VAL A 160 -7.26 13.09 -13.43
CA VAL A 160 -7.06 14.37 -12.72
C VAL A 160 -6.88 14.16 -11.21
N ASN A 161 -7.63 13.21 -10.62
CA ASN A 161 -7.52 12.87 -9.20
C ASN A 161 -6.45 11.80 -8.87
N GLY A 162 -5.50 11.58 -9.78
CA GLY A 162 -4.30 10.79 -9.52
C GLY A 162 -4.46 9.27 -9.57
N VAL A 163 -5.61 8.75 -10.00
CA VAL A 163 -5.84 7.31 -10.19
C VAL A 163 -5.15 6.84 -11.47
N TRP A 164 -4.44 5.72 -11.39
CA TRP A 164 -3.78 5.12 -12.55
C TRP A 164 -4.73 4.19 -13.31
N LEU A 165 -4.67 4.25 -14.63
CA LEU A 165 -5.58 3.56 -15.53
C LEU A 165 -4.80 2.87 -16.65
N THR A 166 -5.22 1.66 -17.02
CA THR A 166 -4.73 0.93 -18.20
C THR A 166 -5.84 0.04 -18.75
N LYS A 167 -5.72 -0.44 -19.98
CA LYS A 167 -6.77 -1.26 -20.63
C LYS A 167 -6.91 -2.63 -19.98
N GLU A 168 -5.79 -3.29 -19.73
CA GLU A 168 -5.71 -4.62 -19.14
C GLU A 168 -4.34 -4.82 -18.48
N VAL A 169 -4.24 -5.84 -17.64
CA VAL A 169 -2.98 -6.28 -17.04
C VAL A 169 -2.84 -7.80 -17.20
N PRO A 170 -2.06 -8.27 -18.19
CA PRO A 170 -1.80 -9.69 -18.38
C PRO A 170 -1.19 -10.35 -17.14
N THR A 171 -1.46 -11.65 -16.96
CA THR A 171 -0.99 -12.47 -15.83
C THR A 171 0.53 -12.37 -15.60
N LYS A 172 1.34 -12.36 -16.67
CA LYS A 172 2.81 -12.20 -16.59
C LYS A 172 3.30 -10.90 -15.93
N TYR A 173 2.41 -9.91 -15.75
CA TYR A 173 2.70 -8.62 -15.13
C TYR A 173 1.98 -8.40 -13.80
N ILE A 174 1.37 -9.43 -13.21
CA ILE A 174 0.83 -9.36 -11.86
C ILE A 174 1.41 -10.42 -10.94
N LYS A 175 1.58 -10.05 -9.68
CA LYS A 175 1.86 -10.98 -8.60
C LYS A 175 0.98 -10.63 -7.42
N ARG A 176 0.30 -11.64 -6.90
CA ARG A 176 -0.43 -11.49 -5.64
C ARG A 176 0.56 -11.13 -4.54
N GLU A 177 0.32 -10.01 -3.89
CA GLU A 177 0.97 -9.69 -2.62
C GLU A 177 0.36 -10.62 -1.57
N ILE A 178 1.21 -11.40 -0.91
CA ILE A 178 0.76 -12.34 0.12
C ILE A 178 0.64 -11.54 1.42
N PHE A 179 -0.61 -11.29 1.82
CA PHE A 179 -0.98 -10.82 3.15
C PHE A 179 -2.07 -11.73 3.71
N ASP A 180 -1.88 -13.05 3.63
CA ASP A 180 -2.81 -13.96 4.30
C ASP A 180 -2.63 -13.75 5.80
N ASP A 181 -3.60 -13.10 6.47
CA ASP A 181 -3.58 -12.90 7.92
C ASP A 181 -3.34 -14.21 8.67
N LYS A 182 -3.75 -15.36 8.11
CA LYS A 182 -3.47 -16.67 8.70
C LYS A 182 -2.00 -17.06 8.59
N GLU A 183 -1.38 -16.86 7.42
CA GLU A 183 0.05 -17.08 7.20
C GLU A 183 0.89 -16.08 7.99
N LEU A 184 0.52 -14.79 8.01
CA LEU A 184 1.20 -13.78 8.81
C LEU A 184 1.07 -14.07 10.31
N LYS A 185 -0.10 -14.51 10.79
CA LYS A 185 -0.25 -14.99 12.18
C LYS A 185 0.62 -16.21 12.43
N LEU A 186 0.70 -17.15 11.50
CA LEU A 186 1.56 -18.33 11.62
C LEU A 186 3.05 -17.93 11.68
N ILE A 187 3.49 -17.03 10.79
CA ILE A 187 4.85 -16.48 10.78
C ILE A 187 5.14 -15.76 12.10
N VAL A 188 4.25 -14.87 12.55
CA VAL A 188 4.41 -14.12 13.81
C VAL A 188 4.48 -15.08 15.00
N ASN A 189 3.63 -16.10 15.05
CA ASN A 189 3.65 -17.12 16.09
C ASN A 189 4.95 -17.93 16.06
N GLU A 190 5.37 -18.41 14.88
CA GLU A 190 6.60 -19.18 14.74
C GLU A 190 7.84 -18.36 15.12
N ILE A 191 7.93 -17.09 14.70
CA ILE A 191 9.00 -16.19 15.12
C ILE A 191 8.94 -16.01 16.65
N THR A 192 7.77 -15.71 17.22
CA THR A 192 7.61 -15.50 18.67
C THR A 192 8.00 -16.74 19.48
N ASP A 193 7.60 -17.93 19.03
CA ASP A 193 7.92 -19.20 19.68
C ASP A 193 9.42 -19.52 19.61
N ILE A 194 10.11 -19.08 18.56
CA ILE A 194 11.57 -19.21 18.48
C ILE A 194 12.26 -18.18 19.37
N LEU A 195 11.83 -16.92 19.35
CA LEU A 195 12.39 -15.86 20.22
C LEU A 195 12.31 -16.23 21.70
N ARG A 196 11.20 -16.84 22.15
CA ARG A 196 11.02 -17.31 23.53
C ARG A 196 11.98 -18.43 23.94
N LYS A 197 12.60 -19.12 22.99
CA LYS A 197 13.57 -20.20 23.26
C LYS A 197 15.01 -19.68 23.29
N ILE A 198 15.24 -18.43 22.90
CA ILE A 198 16.55 -17.79 22.97
C ILE A 198 16.73 -17.28 24.39
N ASP A 199 17.70 -17.84 25.10
CA ASP A 199 18.14 -17.31 26.39
C ASP A 199 18.95 -16.03 26.15
N LEU A 200 18.58 -14.94 26.84
CA LEU A 200 19.28 -13.65 26.77
C LEU A 200 20.52 -13.63 27.66
N ASP A 201 20.51 -14.41 28.73
CA ASP A 201 21.58 -14.46 29.74
C ASP A 201 22.66 -15.47 29.36
N ASP A 202 22.44 -16.25 28.30
CA ASP A 202 23.39 -17.22 27.78
C ASP A 202 24.39 -16.56 26.80
N GLU A 203 25.53 -16.13 27.35
CA GLU A 203 26.69 -15.64 26.57
C GLU A 203 27.34 -16.72 25.69
N SER A 204 26.95 -18.00 25.83
CA SER A 204 27.52 -19.13 25.08
C SER A 204 26.82 -19.42 23.75
N LEU A 205 25.63 -18.85 23.51
CA LEU A 205 24.97 -18.94 22.21
C LEU A 205 25.81 -18.20 21.16
N GLU A 206 26.49 -18.96 20.30
CA GLU A 206 27.16 -18.40 19.12
C GLU A 206 26.15 -17.52 18.34
N ASP A 207 26.63 -16.33 17.95
CA ASP A 207 25.86 -15.25 17.30
C ASP A 207 25.06 -15.72 16.05
N THR A 208 25.48 -16.85 15.48
CA THR A 208 24.86 -17.54 14.33
C THR A 208 23.51 -18.19 14.65
N SER A 209 23.32 -18.72 15.86
CA SER A 209 22.08 -19.43 16.27
C SER A 209 20.84 -18.52 16.26
N ARG A 210 21.03 -17.22 16.53
CA ARG A 210 19.97 -16.20 16.45
C ARG A 210 19.64 -15.81 15.01
N ALA A 211 20.64 -15.83 14.11
CA ALA A 211 20.43 -15.59 12.68
C ALA A 211 19.66 -16.74 12.01
N ASP A 212 19.94 -17.98 12.42
CA ASP A 212 19.33 -19.20 11.87
C ASP A 212 17.81 -19.18 11.93
N VAL A 213 17.23 -18.48 12.91
CA VAL A 213 15.79 -18.24 13.02
C VAL A 213 15.20 -17.70 11.72
N ILE A 214 15.76 -16.61 11.18
CA ILE A 214 15.26 -15.99 9.96
C ILE A 214 15.58 -16.87 8.75
N PHE A 215 16.75 -17.51 8.72
CA PHE A 215 17.16 -18.29 7.56
C PHE A 215 16.40 -19.61 7.42
N GLU A 216 16.12 -20.32 8.51
CA GLU A 216 15.26 -21.50 8.49
C GLU A 216 13.84 -21.14 8.06
N LEU A 217 13.28 -20.06 8.62
CA LEU A 217 11.98 -19.56 8.20
C LEU A 217 11.98 -19.14 6.72
N SER A 218 13.10 -18.63 6.19
CA SER A 218 13.24 -18.27 4.77
C SER A 218 13.20 -19.45 3.81
N LYS A 219 13.41 -20.68 4.31
CA LYS A 219 13.18 -21.90 3.52
C LYS A 219 11.69 -22.23 3.37
N LYS A 220 10.86 -21.74 4.31
CA LYS A 220 9.41 -22.02 4.38
C LYS A 220 8.56 -20.87 3.83
N TYR A 221 8.98 -19.63 4.03
CA TYR A 221 8.24 -18.43 3.65
C TYR A 221 9.06 -17.53 2.75
N SER A 222 8.37 -16.74 1.91
CA SER A 222 9.05 -15.71 1.12
C SER A 222 9.68 -14.65 2.03
N TRP A 223 10.80 -14.08 1.60
CA TRP A 223 11.45 -13.00 2.35
C TRP A 223 10.51 -11.81 2.58
N GLU A 224 9.65 -11.49 1.60
CA GLU A 224 8.65 -10.44 1.76
C GLU A 224 7.63 -10.76 2.87
N SER A 225 7.16 -12.01 2.96
CA SER A 225 6.24 -12.45 4.02
C SER A 225 6.91 -12.39 5.40
N LEU A 226 8.17 -12.85 5.49
CA LEU A 226 8.94 -12.81 6.74
C LEU A 226 9.20 -11.39 7.20
N GLN A 227 9.66 -10.54 6.30
CA GLN A 227 9.89 -9.13 6.60
C GLN A 227 8.61 -8.46 7.09
N GLN A 228 7.45 -8.80 6.53
CA GLN A 228 6.17 -8.29 7.01
C GLN A 228 5.79 -8.87 8.39
N GLY A 229 6.01 -10.15 8.64
CA GLY A 229 5.82 -10.76 9.95
C GLY A 229 6.68 -10.11 11.04
N LEU A 230 7.95 -9.84 10.74
CA LEU A 230 8.87 -9.13 11.63
C LEU A 230 8.38 -7.69 11.91
N PHE A 231 7.90 -6.97 10.89
CA PHE A 231 7.29 -5.65 11.11
C PHE A 231 6.02 -5.71 11.93
N ASN A 232 5.18 -6.72 11.74
CA ASN A 232 3.97 -6.88 12.55
C ASN A 232 4.32 -7.07 14.03
N ILE A 233 5.42 -7.76 14.35
CA ILE A 233 5.92 -7.86 15.73
C ILE A 233 6.36 -6.48 16.25
N LEU A 234 7.17 -5.75 15.47
CA LEU A 234 7.59 -4.39 15.83
C LEU A 234 6.44 -3.35 15.84
N LEU A 235 5.27 -3.67 15.29
CA LEU A 235 4.09 -2.80 15.27
C LEU A 235 3.04 -3.18 16.33
N ASP A 236 3.22 -4.29 17.04
CA ASP A 236 2.28 -4.78 18.05
C ASP A 236 2.55 -4.14 19.42
N ASP A 237 1.72 -3.17 19.83
CA ASP A 237 1.86 -2.44 21.09
C ASP A 237 1.73 -3.30 22.37
N ASN A 238 1.31 -4.56 22.26
CA ASN A 238 1.09 -5.44 23.42
C ASN A 238 2.34 -6.23 23.84
N ARG A 239 3.48 -5.99 23.18
CA ARG A 239 4.74 -6.69 23.44
C ARG A 239 5.65 -5.95 24.41
N THR A 240 6.51 -6.71 25.09
CA THR A 240 7.44 -6.17 26.09
C THR A 240 8.68 -5.56 25.44
N GLU A 241 9.46 -4.80 26.22
CA GLU A 241 10.77 -4.31 25.77
C GLU A 241 11.70 -5.46 25.35
N ASP A 242 11.77 -6.52 26.14
CA ASP A 242 12.56 -7.72 25.85
C ASP A 242 12.19 -8.36 24.51
N ASP A 243 10.89 -8.41 24.16
CA ASP A 243 10.44 -8.91 22.86
C ASP A 243 11.04 -8.09 21.70
N TYR A 244 11.07 -6.76 21.83
CA TYR A 244 11.65 -5.89 20.82
C TYR A 244 13.18 -5.96 20.79
N TYR A 245 13.82 -6.10 21.95
CA TYR A 245 15.27 -6.25 22.07
C TYR A 245 15.75 -7.53 21.39
N GLN A 246 15.07 -8.65 21.67
CA GLN A 246 15.29 -9.93 20.99
C GLN A 246 15.11 -9.83 19.47
N MET A 247 14.08 -9.10 19.04
CA MET A 247 13.86 -8.84 17.63
C MET A 247 15.03 -8.08 17.00
N ALA A 248 15.54 -7.06 17.69
CA ALA A 248 16.69 -6.28 17.25
C ALA A 248 17.94 -7.17 17.11
N LEU A 249 18.21 -8.06 18.08
CA LEU A 249 19.31 -9.03 18.00
C LEU A 249 19.16 -9.94 16.77
N VAL A 250 17.99 -10.54 16.57
CA VAL A 250 17.73 -11.41 15.40
C VAL A 250 17.95 -10.66 14.07
N PHE A 251 17.52 -9.40 13.98
CA PHE A 251 17.83 -8.55 12.83
C PHE A 251 19.33 -8.37 12.63
N TRP A 252 20.06 -8.07 13.71
CA TRP A 252 21.49 -7.81 13.66
C TRP A 252 22.28 -9.05 13.22
N CYS A 253 22.01 -10.21 13.83
CA CYS A 253 22.66 -11.46 13.46
C CYS A 253 22.39 -11.82 12.00
N ALA A 254 21.15 -11.63 11.51
CA ALA A 254 20.80 -11.86 10.10
C ALA A 254 21.49 -10.87 9.14
N LEU A 255 21.84 -9.67 9.60
CA LEU A 255 22.64 -8.68 8.88
C LEU A 255 24.11 -9.12 8.76
N LEU A 256 24.71 -9.57 9.85
CA LEU A 256 26.08 -10.07 9.89
C LEU A 256 26.24 -11.29 8.99
N GLU A 257 25.33 -12.26 9.09
CA GLU A 257 25.32 -13.48 8.29
C GLU A 257 25.15 -13.20 6.78
N ASN A 258 24.45 -12.12 6.43
CA ASN A 258 24.30 -11.65 5.04
C ASN A 258 25.64 -11.28 4.38
N GLU A 259 26.63 -10.82 5.16
CA GLU A 259 27.98 -10.54 4.67
C GLU A 259 28.81 -11.81 4.50
N THR A 260 28.64 -12.81 5.36
CA THR A 260 29.23 -14.15 5.19
C THR A 260 28.68 -14.80 3.92
N ARG A 261 27.36 -14.87 3.78
CA ARG A 261 26.67 -15.44 2.61
C ARG A 261 27.01 -14.77 1.29
N LYS A 262 27.36 -13.47 1.31
CA LYS A 262 27.89 -12.75 0.14
C LYS A 262 29.15 -13.42 -0.39
N LYS A 263 30.07 -13.76 0.51
CA LYS A 263 31.38 -14.32 0.17
C LYS A 263 31.22 -15.70 -0.44
N ASP A 264 30.20 -16.44 0.01
CA ASP A 264 29.88 -17.79 -0.45
C ASP A 264 28.96 -17.85 -1.69
N GLY A 265 28.63 -16.69 -2.28
CA GLY A 265 27.77 -16.61 -3.48
C GLY A 265 26.29 -16.96 -3.23
N GLN A 266 25.85 -16.97 -1.97
CA GLN A 266 24.47 -17.25 -1.60
C GLN A 266 23.56 -16.00 -1.72
N ILE A 267 22.25 -16.22 -1.78
CA ILE A 267 21.25 -15.16 -1.88
C ILE A 267 21.19 -14.37 -0.56
N LYS A 268 21.26 -13.03 -0.66
CA LYS A 268 21.11 -12.10 0.47
C LYS A 268 19.67 -11.77 0.80
N LEU A 269 19.39 -11.57 2.08
CA LEU A 269 18.18 -10.90 2.56
C LEU A 269 18.21 -9.41 2.24
N LYS A 270 17.09 -8.84 1.80
CA LYS A 270 16.97 -7.42 1.43
C LYS A 270 16.15 -6.64 2.45
N PHE A 271 16.83 -6.04 3.41
CA PHE A 271 16.21 -5.28 4.50
C PHE A 271 15.70 -3.90 4.05
N LYS A 272 14.49 -3.51 4.49
CA LYS A 272 14.01 -2.12 4.40
C LYS A 272 14.65 -1.29 5.52
N LYS A 273 15.93 -0.96 5.34
CA LYS A 273 16.81 -0.32 6.34
C LYS A 273 16.12 0.78 7.15
N LYS A 274 15.49 1.73 6.45
CA LYS A 274 14.79 2.87 7.05
C LYS A 274 13.63 2.49 7.96
N THR A 275 12.82 1.53 7.52
CA THR A 275 11.67 1.05 8.29
C THR A 275 12.13 0.32 9.55
N ILE A 276 13.14 -0.54 9.43
CA ILE A 276 13.68 -1.28 10.58
C ILE A 276 14.21 -0.30 11.63
N ILE A 277 15.09 0.61 11.22
CA ILE A 277 15.70 1.58 12.13
C ILE A 277 14.64 2.48 12.76
N ALA A 278 13.68 2.98 11.97
CA ALA A 278 12.57 3.77 12.50
C ALA A 278 11.79 3.03 13.60
N LEU A 279 11.38 1.79 13.32
CA LEU A 279 10.60 0.99 14.26
C LEU A 279 11.40 0.58 15.49
N LEU A 280 12.68 0.20 15.34
CA LEU A 280 13.55 -0.14 16.46
C LEU A 280 13.82 1.07 17.36
N CYS A 281 14.20 2.21 16.76
CA CYS A 281 14.37 3.46 17.52
C CYS A 281 13.07 3.82 18.25
N TYR A 282 11.91 3.70 17.61
CA TYR A 282 10.64 4.00 18.27
C TYR A 282 10.33 3.05 19.44
N ARG A 283 10.51 1.73 19.25
CA ARG A 283 10.15 0.72 20.25
C ARG A 283 11.08 0.69 21.46
N LEU A 284 12.36 0.97 21.23
CA LEU A 284 13.41 0.86 22.24
C LEU A 284 13.95 2.23 22.68
N ARG A 285 13.25 3.34 22.36
CA ARG A 285 13.68 4.71 22.68
C ARG A 285 13.89 4.98 24.18
N GLU A 286 13.19 4.26 25.04
CA GLU A 286 13.29 4.41 26.50
C GLU A 286 14.30 3.41 27.11
N SER A 287 14.88 2.53 26.28
CA SER A 287 15.77 1.46 26.72
C SER A 287 17.23 1.88 26.58
N GLU A 288 17.87 2.21 27.70
CA GLU A 288 19.31 2.53 27.74
C GLU A 288 20.18 1.33 27.27
N GLN A 289 19.72 0.11 27.57
CA GLN A 289 20.44 -1.11 27.19
C GLN A 289 20.42 -1.35 25.68
N ALA A 290 19.38 -0.89 24.98
CA ALA A 290 19.21 -1.05 23.55
C ALA A 290 19.98 -0.03 22.70
N GLU A 291 20.50 1.04 23.28
CA GLU A 291 21.13 2.14 22.53
C GLU A 291 22.29 1.64 21.66
N ASN A 292 23.22 0.88 22.25
CA ASN A 292 24.37 0.30 21.54
C ASN A 292 23.94 -0.70 20.47
N LEU A 293 22.89 -1.49 20.74
CA LEU A 293 22.37 -2.48 19.79
C LEU A 293 21.78 -1.79 18.55
N ILE A 294 20.91 -0.79 18.76
CA ILE A 294 20.31 -0.01 17.67
C ILE A 294 21.40 0.71 16.88
N TRP A 295 22.41 1.23 17.57
CA TRP A 295 23.55 1.88 16.93
C TRP A 295 24.35 0.90 16.07
N GLY A 296 24.68 -0.28 16.59
CA GLY A 296 25.36 -1.34 15.85
C GLY A 296 24.61 -1.74 14.58
N ILE A 297 23.30 -1.99 14.70
CA ILE A 297 22.41 -2.29 13.56
C ILE A 297 22.42 -1.16 12.54
N THR A 298 22.37 0.09 13.00
CA THR A 298 22.39 1.28 12.14
C THR A 298 23.70 1.37 11.36
N CYS A 299 24.83 1.17 12.03
CA CYS A 299 26.15 1.17 11.42
C CYS A 299 26.27 0.10 10.34
N ASP A 300 25.85 -1.13 10.62
CA ASP A 300 25.91 -2.22 9.63
C ASP A 300 24.98 -1.98 8.45
N LEU A 301 23.78 -1.47 8.69
CA LEU A 301 22.83 -1.15 7.62
C LEU A 301 23.34 -0.02 6.73
N TYR A 302 24.00 1.00 7.27
CA TYR A 302 24.46 2.17 6.52
C TYR A 302 25.94 2.17 6.17
N HIS A 303 26.68 1.13 6.56
CA HIS A 303 28.14 1.04 6.44
C HIS A 303 28.84 2.24 7.08
N LEU A 304 28.43 2.59 8.30
CA LEU A 304 29.01 3.68 9.08
C LEU A 304 30.12 3.14 9.99
N ASP A 305 31.07 4.00 10.30
CA ASP A 305 32.06 3.72 11.35
C ASP A 305 31.39 3.87 12.72
N TYR A 306 31.33 2.79 13.49
CA TYR A 306 30.67 2.75 14.81
C TYR A 306 31.25 3.78 15.79
N CYS A 307 32.57 4.01 15.76
CA CYS A 307 33.25 4.88 16.71
C CYS A 307 33.31 6.34 16.24
N ASN A 308 33.23 6.58 14.93
CA ASN A 308 33.55 7.88 14.34
C ASN A 308 32.38 8.55 13.59
N SER A 309 31.19 7.93 13.56
CA SER A 309 30.02 8.49 12.88
C SER A 309 29.15 9.31 13.84
N GLU A 310 28.74 10.51 13.39
CA GLU A 310 27.80 11.40 14.10
C GLU A 310 26.34 11.23 13.61
N TYR A 311 26.05 10.18 12.82
CA TYR A 311 24.72 9.99 12.25
C TYR A 311 23.70 9.60 13.34
N GLU A 312 22.67 10.44 13.51
CA GLU A 312 21.56 10.16 14.42
C GLU A 312 20.29 9.79 13.62
N PRO A 313 19.82 8.53 13.69
CA PRO A 313 18.68 8.09 12.88
C PRO A 313 17.40 8.89 13.09
N MET A 314 17.14 9.30 14.34
CA MET A 314 15.93 10.03 14.70
C MET A 314 15.98 11.52 14.33
N LYS A 315 17.07 12.00 13.72
CA LYS A 315 17.15 13.31 13.07
C LYS A 315 17.00 13.23 11.54
N ASP A 316 16.98 12.04 10.93
CA ASP A 316 16.74 11.88 9.48
C ASP A 316 15.22 11.90 9.18
N GLU A 317 14.76 12.95 8.49
CA GLU A 317 13.36 13.10 8.05
C GLU A 317 12.84 11.87 7.26
N LYS A 318 13.70 11.18 6.53
CA LYS A 318 13.33 9.97 5.77
C LYS A 318 13.15 8.75 6.66
N ILE A 319 13.73 8.74 7.87
CA ILE A 319 13.48 7.74 8.92
C ILE A 319 12.18 8.08 9.63
N ILE A 320 12.03 9.33 10.06
CA ILE A 320 10.82 9.81 10.76
C ILE A 320 9.56 9.58 9.91
N SER A 321 9.60 9.94 8.62
CA SER A 321 8.47 9.71 7.69
C SER A 321 8.11 8.22 7.50
N LYS A 322 8.95 7.27 7.94
CA LYS A 322 8.55 5.86 7.98
C LYS A 322 7.59 5.57 9.13
N LEU A 323 7.75 6.19 10.29
CA LEU A 323 6.81 6.04 11.40
C LEU A 323 5.43 6.58 11.02
N GLU A 324 5.40 7.72 10.33
CA GLU A 324 4.15 8.34 9.86
C GLU A 324 3.39 7.42 8.88
N GLN A 325 4.11 6.67 8.02
CA GLN A 325 3.50 5.67 7.13
C GLN A 325 2.79 4.53 7.88
N TYR A 326 3.18 4.28 9.14
CA TYR A 326 2.52 3.31 10.02
C TYR A 326 1.57 3.97 11.02
N GLY A 327 1.26 5.26 10.87
CA GLY A 327 0.36 5.99 11.77
C GLY A 327 0.99 6.31 13.14
N ILE A 328 2.31 6.19 13.26
CA ILE A 328 3.06 6.49 14.48
C ILE A 328 3.56 7.93 14.42
N THR A 329 3.21 8.74 15.42
CA THR A 329 3.71 10.11 15.58
C THR A 329 4.59 10.18 16.81
N LEU A 330 5.83 10.64 16.62
CA LEU A 330 6.73 11.01 17.72
C LEU A 330 6.17 12.29 18.35
N LYS A 331 5.68 12.19 19.58
CA LYS A 331 5.26 13.36 20.37
C LYS A 331 6.40 13.85 21.21
#